data_AF-A0A6B0TCP2-F1
#
_entry.id   AF-A0A6B0TCP2-F1
#
_cell.length_a   1.000
_cell.length_b   1.000
_cell.length_c   1.000
_cell.angle_alpha   90.00
_cell.angle_beta   90.00
_cell.angle_gamma   90.00
#
_symmetry.space_group_name_H-M   'P 1'
#
loop_
_entity.id
_entity.type
_entity.pdbx_description
1 polymer ?
#
loop_
_entity_poly.entity_id
_entity_poly.type
_entity_poly.pdbx_seq_one_letter_code
_entity_poly.pdbx_strand_id
1 'polypeptide(L)'
;MDSDEESSHERMQRYEQLAEREREYRAQKRTMLDDVGEELTGVVERAIAMEGANVAVESTSSDGRTQRLKATLDRAALVAAVSEQLPSGFAIKDVNDDGTLSIEWSRRETSAEQRAMVILQAIVSEEIVTDADELIVEAPTRQRVIERATELGIDEDLAGERLQRLDDLGKVDIEEGQVFPG
;
A
#
# COMPACT_ATOMS: atom_id res chain seq x y z
N MET A 1 -14.09 10.63 62.39
CA MET A 1 -13.90 10.57 60.94
C MET A 1 -12.73 9.65 60.72
N ASP A 2 -13.05 8.39 60.47
CA ASP A 2 -12.18 7.23 60.27
C ASP A 2 -13.16 6.14 59.78
N SER A 3 -13.02 5.39 58.71
CA SER A 3 -12.04 5.33 57.63
C SER A 3 -12.78 4.55 56.53
N ASP A 4 -13.13 5.16 55.39
CA ASP A 4 -13.56 4.41 54.19
C ASP A 4 -12.30 3.81 53.51
N GLU A 5 -11.47 3.12 54.28
CA GLU A 5 -10.31 2.39 53.77
C GLU A 5 -10.76 1.01 53.32
N GLU A 6 -10.98 0.87 52.00
CA GLU A 6 -11.22 -0.40 51.32
C GLU A 6 -10.21 -1.44 51.81
N SER A 7 -10.70 -2.57 52.34
CA SER A 7 -9.83 -3.57 52.95
C SER A 7 -8.87 -4.13 51.89
N SER A 8 -7.70 -4.60 52.34
CA SER A 8 -6.73 -5.28 51.47
C SER A 8 -7.37 -6.36 50.58
N HIS A 9 -8.36 -7.08 51.13
CA HIS A 9 -9.07 -8.14 50.42
C HIS A 9 -10.02 -7.60 49.35
N GLU A 10 -10.76 -6.53 49.62
CA GLU A 10 -11.65 -5.87 48.63
C GLU A 10 -10.84 -5.26 47.47
N ARG A 11 -9.69 -4.64 47.77
CA ARG A 11 -8.77 -4.15 46.72
C ARG A 11 -8.22 -5.28 45.85
N MET A 12 -7.85 -6.42 46.45
CA MET A 12 -7.39 -7.60 45.69
C MET A 12 -8.49 -8.15 44.78
N GLN A 13 -9.72 -8.31 45.29
CA GLN A 13 -10.85 -8.76 44.47
C GLN A 13 -11.14 -7.79 43.32
N ARG A 14 -11.05 -6.48 43.57
CA ARG A 14 -11.21 -5.46 42.53
C ARG A 14 -10.12 -5.54 41.46
N TYR A 15 -8.86 -5.76 41.85
CA TYR A 15 -7.78 -5.95 40.89
C TYR A 15 -7.93 -7.24 40.07
N GLU A 16 -8.37 -8.34 40.68
CA GLU A 16 -8.69 -9.58 39.96
C GLU A 16 -9.80 -9.36 38.93
N GLN A 17 -10.88 -8.65 39.30
CA GLN A 17 -11.96 -8.29 38.38
C GLN A 17 -11.49 -7.39 37.23
N LEU A 18 -10.61 -6.41 37.51
CA LEU A 18 -10.03 -5.56 36.48
C LEU A 18 -9.11 -6.35 35.53
N ALA A 19 -8.32 -7.28 36.05
CA ALA A 19 -7.45 -8.14 35.26
C ALA A 19 -8.26 -9.15 34.41
N GLU A 20 -9.40 -9.62 34.90
CA GLU A 20 -10.34 -10.43 34.13
C GLU A 20 -10.98 -9.62 32.99
N ARG A 21 -11.49 -8.42 33.28
CA ARG A 21 -12.01 -7.51 32.25
C ARG A 21 -10.94 -7.16 31.21
N GLU A 22 -9.71 -6.88 31.64
CA GLU A 22 -8.61 -6.59 30.72
C GLU A 22 -8.32 -7.78 29.78
N ARG A 23 -8.34 -9.01 30.31
CA ARG A 23 -8.19 -10.23 29.49
C ARG A 23 -9.34 -10.40 28.50
N GLU A 24 -10.57 -10.14 28.93
CA GLU A 24 -11.74 -10.18 28.06
C GLU A 24 -11.64 -9.14 26.93
N TYR A 25 -11.30 -7.89 27.26
CA TYR A 25 -11.07 -6.84 26.26
C TYR A 25 -9.95 -7.20 25.28
N ARG A 26 -8.85 -7.80 25.73
CA ARG A 26 -7.78 -8.27 24.84
C ARG A 26 -8.26 -9.37 23.90
N ALA A 27 -9.07 -10.31 24.39
CA ALA A 27 -9.62 -11.38 23.58
C ALA A 27 -10.58 -10.83 22.53
N GLN A 28 -11.52 -9.97 22.92
CA GLN A 28 -12.44 -9.29 22.00
C GLN A 28 -11.69 -8.45 20.96
N LYS A 29 -10.68 -7.69 21.38
CA LYS A 29 -9.83 -6.91 20.49
C LYS A 29 -9.13 -7.80 19.47
N ARG A 30 -8.59 -8.95 19.88
CA ARG A 30 -7.92 -9.88 18.97
C ARG A 30 -8.90 -10.44 17.95
N THR A 31 -10.07 -10.93 18.36
CA THR A 31 -11.08 -11.41 17.42
C THR A 31 -11.48 -10.33 16.42
N MET A 32 -11.70 -9.10 16.88
CA MET A 32 -11.99 -7.98 15.98
C MET A 32 -10.84 -7.69 15.01
N LEU A 33 -9.58 -7.81 15.44
CA LEU A 33 -8.43 -7.64 14.56
C LEU A 33 -8.30 -8.79 13.54
N ASP A 34 -8.66 -10.01 13.93
CA ASP A 34 -8.67 -11.17 13.02
C ASP A 34 -9.77 -10.97 11.94
N ASP A 35 -10.97 -10.55 12.33
CA ASP A 35 -12.08 -10.23 11.40
C ASP A 35 -11.68 -9.11 10.41
N VAL A 36 -11.03 -8.05 10.90
CA VAL A 36 -10.47 -6.97 10.05
C VAL A 36 -9.41 -7.53 9.10
N GLY A 37 -8.56 -8.43 9.58
CA GLY A 37 -7.55 -9.09 8.77
C GLY A 37 -8.16 -9.86 7.60
N GLU A 38 -9.18 -10.68 7.85
CA GLU A 38 -9.90 -11.43 6.81
C GLU A 38 -10.57 -10.50 5.79
N GLU A 39 -11.19 -9.41 6.23
CA GLU A 39 -11.82 -8.44 5.34
C GLU A 39 -10.78 -7.76 4.41
N LEU A 40 -9.63 -7.36 4.97
CA LEU A 40 -8.53 -6.77 4.21
C LEU A 40 -7.93 -7.77 3.22
N THR A 41 -7.75 -9.04 3.62
CA THR A 41 -7.33 -10.10 2.69
C THR A 41 -8.32 -10.23 1.55
N GLY A 42 -9.63 -10.24 1.82
CA GLY A 42 -10.66 -10.29 0.79
C GLY A 42 -10.63 -9.09 -0.17
N VAL A 43 -10.30 -7.89 0.31
CA VAL A 43 -10.10 -6.70 -0.55
C VAL A 43 -8.93 -6.93 -1.51
N VAL A 44 -7.79 -7.39 -0.99
CA VAL A 44 -6.60 -7.67 -1.80
C VAL A 44 -6.86 -8.78 -2.82
N GLU A 45 -7.49 -9.88 -2.43
CA GLU A 45 -7.84 -10.97 -3.34
C GLU A 45 -8.75 -10.51 -4.49
N ARG A 46 -9.73 -9.65 -4.21
CA ARG A 46 -10.58 -9.06 -5.25
C ARG A 46 -9.79 -8.14 -6.18
N ALA A 47 -8.92 -7.29 -5.64
CA ALA A 47 -8.06 -6.43 -6.45
C ALA A 47 -7.14 -7.26 -7.37
N ILE A 48 -6.54 -8.33 -6.84
CA ILE A 48 -5.75 -9.29 -7.64
C ILE A 48 -6.61 -9.97 -8.71
N ALA A 49 -7.86 -10.35 -8.40
CA ALA A 49 -8.73 -10.97 -9.40
C ALA A 49 -9.11 -10.00 -10.54
N MET A 50 -9.15 -8.70 -10.28
CA MET A 50 -9.45 -7.66 -11.29
C MET A 50 -8.23 -7.27 -12.12
N GLU A 51 -7.07 -7.07 -11.47
CA GLU A 51 -5.87 -6.50 -12.12
C GLU A 51 -4.75 -7.53 -12.38
N GLY A 52 -4.79 -8.69 -11.70
CA GLY A 52 -3.60 -9.47 -11.30
C GLY A 52 -2.88 -10.31 -12.37
N ALA A 53 -3.08 -10.06 -13.66
CA ALA A 53 -2.19 -10.61 -14.68
C ALA A 53 -2.24 -9.78 -15.95
N ASN A 54 -1.26 -8.87 -16.11
CA ASN A 54 -1.00 -8.26 -17.40
C ASN A 54 -0.09 -9.19 -18.22
N VAL A 55 -0.39 -9.30 -19.51
CA VAL A 55 0.29 -10.24 -20.41
C VAL A 55 0.99 -9.44 -21.50
N ALA A 56 2.31 -9.32 -21.39
CA ALA A 56 3.14 -8.66 -22.39
C ALA A 56 3.62 -9.67 -23.43
N VAL A 57 3.65 -9.27 -24.71
CA VAL A 57 4.27 -10.07 -25.78
C VAL A 57 5.78 -9.91 -25.67
N GLU A 58 6.46 -10.95 -25.18
CA GLU A 58 7.92 -10.97 -25.01
C GLU A 58 8.64 -11.14 -26.35
N SER A 59 8.10 -11.97 -27.23
CA SER A 59 8.62 -12.13 -28.59
C SER A 59 7.55 -12.65 -29.54
N THR A 60 7.65 -12.26 -30.80
CA THR A 60 6.87 -12.83 -31.89
C THR A 60 7.82 -13.49 -32.88
N SER A 61 7.50 -14.70 -33.33
CA SER A 61 8.30 -15.40 -34.35
C SER A 61 8.38 -14.59 -35.64
N SER A 62 9.43 -14.82 -36.42
CA SER A 62 9.64 -14.12 -37.70
C SER A 62 8.53 -14.34 -38.73
N ASP A 63 7.76 -15.42 -38.60
CA ASP A 63 6.58 -15.72 -39.41
C ASP A 63 5.25 -15.25 -38.80
N GLY A 64 5.29 -14.58 -37.63
CA GLY A 64 4.14 -14.02 -36.93
C GLY A 64 3.21 -15.05 -36.28
N ARG A 65 3.49 -16.36 -36.40
CA ARG A 65 2.58 -17.42 -35.97
C ARG A 65 2.71 -17.80 -34.50
N THR A 66 3.83 -17.50 -33.87
CA THR A 66 4.10 -17.85 -32.48
C THR A 66 4.39 -16.59 -31.69
N GLN A 67 3.66 -16.37 -30.61
CA GLN A 67 3.93 -15.33 -29.63
C GLN A 67 4.34 -15.99 -28.32
N ARG A 68 5.46 -15.55 -27.75
CA ARG A 68 5.81 -15.85 -26.37
C ARG A 68 5.28 -14.71 -25.51
N LEU A 69 4.47 -15.05 -24.52
CA LEU A 69 3.83 -14.11 -23.63
C LEU A 69 4.49 -14.22 -22.25
N LYS A 70 4.76 -13.09 -21.61
CA LYS A 70 5.21 -13.00 -20.23
C LYS A 70 4.06 -12.43 -19.40
N ALA A 71 3.59 -13.19 -18.42
CA ALA A 71 2.67 -12.68 -17.42
C ALA A 71 3.46 -11.85 -16.40
N THR A 72 3.06 -10.61 -16.21
CA THR A 72 3.61 -9.68 -15.22
C THR A 72 2.48 -9.18 -14.33
N LEU A 73 2.74 -9.07 -13.03
CA LEU A 73 1.84 -8.40 -12.12
C LEU A 73 2.06 -6.89 -12.29
N ASP A 74 1.01 -6.17 -12.63
CA ASP A 74 1.01 -4.70 -12.68
C ASP A 74 0.82 -4.18 -11.27
N ARG A 75 1.95 -3.84 -10.64
CA ARG A 75 2.00 -3.51 -9.22
C ARG A 75 1.32 -2.18 -8.96
N ALA A 76 1.51 -1.21 -9.85
CA ALA A 76 0.86 0.09 -9.79
C ALA A 76 -0.66 -0.02 -9.92
N ALA A 77 -1.16 -0.82 -10.87
CA ALA A 77 -2.60 -1.07 -11.00
C ALA A 77 -3.17 -1.78 -9.77
N LEU A 78 -2.45 -2.78 -9.23
CA LEU A 78 -2.86 -3.44 -7.98
C LEU A 78 -2.92 -2.45 -6.81
N VAL A 79 -1.90 -1.59 -6.65
CA VAL A 79 -1.87 -0.57 -5.60
C VAL A 79 -3.04 0.41 -5.75
N ALA A 80 -3.35 0.84 -6.97
CA ALA A 80 -4.51 1.69 -7.25
C ALA A 80 -5.82 1.00 -6.86
N ALA A 81 -6.02 -0.25 -7.30
CA ALA A 81 -7.23 -1.02 -7.02
C ALA A 81 -7.40 -1.33 -5.52
N VAL A 82 -6.31 -1.63 -4.79
CA VAL A 82 -6.36 -1.81 -3.33
C VAL A 82 -6.69 -0.48 -2.66
N SER A 83 -6.03 0.62 -3.05
CA SER A 83 -6.22 1.96 -2.48
C SER A 83 -7.66 2.46 -2.63
N GLU A 84 -8.34 2.12 -3.73
CA GLU A 84 -9.74 2.46 -3.96
C GLU A 84 -10.71 1.62 -3.11
N GLN A 85 -10.43 0.33 -2.92
CA GLN A 85 -11.33 -0.61 -2.26
C GLN A 85 -11.13 -0.72 -0.75
N LEU A 86 -10.11 -0.08 -0.18
CA LEU A 86 -9.85 -0.11 1.24
C LEU A 86 -11.04 0.47 2.04
N PRO A 87 -11.42 -0.15 3.18
CA PRO A 87 -12.45 0.39 4.03
C PRO A 87 -12.06 1.77 4.59
N SER A 88 -13.08 2.58 4.92
CA SER A 88 -12.85 3.91 5.50
C SER A 88 -11.95 3.85 6.74
N GLY A 89 -10.96 4.75 6.76
CA GLY A 89 -9.91 4.80 7.79
C GLY A 89 -8.70 3.90 7.53
N PHE A 90 -8.72 3.01 6.54
CA PHE A 90 -7.51 2.30 6.12
C PHE A 90 -6.85 2.98 4.92
N ALA A 91 -5.53 3.10 4.99
CA ALA A 91 -4.71 3.66 3.92
C ALA A 91 -3.51 2.75 3.67
N ILE A 92 -3.07 2.64 2.41
CA ILE A 92 -1.72 2.17 2.14
C ILE A 92 -0.77 3.28 2.59
N LYS A 93 0.16 2.94 3.46
CA LYS A 93 1.16 3.84 4.02
C LYS A 93 2.44 3.84 3.21
N ASP A 94 2.86 2.66 2.76
CA ASP A 94 4.08 2.48 1.99
C ASP A 94 3.97 1.25 1.07
N VAL A 95 4.70 1.30 -0.04
CA VAL A 95 4.94 0.17 -0.94
C VAL A 95 6.42 -0.15 -0.82
N ASN A 96 6.73 -1.33 -0.29
CA ASN A 96 8.12 -1.74 -0.12
C ASN A 96 8.71 -2.22 -1.47
N ASP A 97 10.04 -2.23 -1.56
CA ASP A 97 10.76 -2.62 -2.79
C ASP A 97 10.43 -4.04 -3.25
N ASP A 98 10.23 -4.95 -2.28
CA ASP A 98 9.84 -6.34 -2.53
C ASP A 98 8.38 -6.51 -3.00
N GLY A 99 7.61 -5.41 -3.07
CA GLY A 99 6.23 -5.37 -3.51
C GLY A 99 5.21 -5.60 -2.40
N THR A 100 5.65 -5.73 -1.14
CA THR A 100 4.73 -5.82 0.00
C THR A 100 4.11 -4.45 0.32
N LEU A 101 2.84 -4.46 0.74
CA LEU A 101 2.08 -3.26 1.07
C LEU A 101 1.94 -3.12 2.59
N SER A 102 2.28 -1.94 3.11
CA SER A 102 2.01 -1.58 4.50
C SER A 102 0.68 -0.84 4.59
N ILE A 103 -0.34 -1.47 5.17
CA ILE A 103 -1.66 -0.85 5.37
C ILE A 103 -1.78 -0.39 6.82
N GLU A 104 -2.19 0.87 7.02
CA GLU A 104 -2.38 1.48 8.34
C GLU A 104 -3.82 1.94 8.53
N TRP A 105 -4.34 1.73 9.75
CA TRP A 105 -5.60 2.32 10.17
C TRP A 105 -5.37 3.68 10.81
N SER A 106 -6.16 4.65 10.39
CA SER A 106 -6.18 6.03 10.86
C SER A 106 -7.64 6.46 11.09
N ARG A 107 -7.85 7.36 12.06
CA ARG A 107 -9.18 7.96 12.28
C ARG A 107 -9.60 8.92 11.17
N ARG A 108 -8.66 9.33 10.32
CA ARG A 108 -8.90 10.22 9.17
C ARG A 108 -9.07 9.36 7.93
N GLU A 109 -9.97 9.80 7.07
CA GLU A 109 -10.10 9.22 5.73
C GLU A 109 -8.84 9.47 4.91
N THR A 110 -8.51 8.50 4.07
CA THR A 110 -7.39 8.57 3.14
C THR A 110 -7.68 9.65 2.11
N SER A 111 -6.81 10.67 2.05
CA SER A 111 -6.99 11.78 1.12
C SER A 111 -6.61 11.39 -0.31
N ALA A 112 -7.11 12.11 -1.31
CA ALA A 112 -6.75 11.86 -2.71
C ALA A 112 -5.24 12.05 -2.94
N GLU A 113 -4.64 13.02 -2.25
CA GLU A 113 -3.21 13.30 -2.24
C GLU A 113 -2.40 12.13 -1.71
N GLN A 114 -2.83 11.52 -0.61
CA GLN A 114 -2.17 10.34 -0.04
C GLN A 114 -2.26 9.16 -1.00
N ARG A 115 -3.45 8.89 -1.58
CA ARG A 115 -3.59 7.81 -2.57
C ARG A 115 -2.69 8.02 -3.78
N ALA A 116 -2.65 9.25 -4.31
CA ALA A 116 -1.82 9.60 -5.45
C ALA A 116 -0.32 9.36 -5.17
N MET A 117 0.18 9.74 -3.99
CA MET A 117 1.58 9.53 -3.62
C MET A 117 1.98 8.05 -3.65
N VAL A 118 1.16 7.17 -3.09
CA VAL A 118 1.47 5.73 -3.01
C VAL A 118 1.43 5.08 -4.40
N ILE A 119 0.47 5.48 -5.24
CA ILE A 119 0.36 5.00 -6.62
C ILE A 119 1.57 5.47 -7.44
N LEU A 120 1.99 6.73 -7.30
CA LEU A 120 3.18 7.27 -7.97
C LEU A 120 4.46 6.53 -7.58
N GLN A 121 4.65 6.23 -6.30
CA GLN A 121 5.78 5.40 -5.85
C GLN A 121 5.75 4.01 -6.49
N ALA A 122 4.58 3.37 -6.52
CA ALA A 122 4.44 2.05 -7.14
C ALA A 122 4.77 2.07 -8.65
N ILE A 123 4.36 3.11 -9.37
CA ILE A 123 4.70 3.31 -10.79
C ILE A 123 6.21 3.44 -10.95
N VAL A 124 6.86 4.29 -10.15
CA VAL A 124 8.32 4.50 -10.24
C VAL A 124 9.07 3.20 -10.00
N SER A 125 8.74 2.48 -8.93
CA SER A 125 9.39 1.20 -8.61
C SER A 125 9.15 0.12 -9.68
N GLU A 126 7.97 0.12 -10.33
CA GLU A 126 7.64 -0.88 -11.36
C GLU A 126 8.34 -0.62 -12.69
N GLU A 127 8.46 0.65 -13.11
CA GLU A 127 8.99 1.00 -14.43
C GLU A 127 10.52 1.08 -14.48
N ILE A 128 11.21 0.80 -13.38
CA ILE A 128 12.66 0.67 -13.36
C ILE A 128 13.10 -0.62 -14.01
N VAL A 129 14.16 -0.52 -14.80
CA VAL A 129 14.88 -1.68 -15.32
C VAL A 129 16.20 -1.80 -14.58
N THR A 130 16.44 -2.97 -14.00
CA THR A 130 17.73 -3.32 -13.39
C THR A 130 18.48 -4.35 -14.22
N ASP A 131 19.81 -4.36 -14.10
CA ASP A 131 20.65 -5.43 -14.63
C ASP A 131 20.74 -6.62 -13.66
N ALA A 132 21.63 -7.58 -13.97
CA ALA A 132 21.80 -8.79 -13.18
C ALA A 132 22.40 -8.55 -11.79
N ASP A 133 23.03 -7.39 -11.56
CA ASP A 133 23.61 -6.99 -10.28
C ASP A 133 22.67 -6.05 -9.50
N GLU A 134 21.39 -5.97 -9.92
CA GLU A 134 20.35 -5.10 -9.34
C GLU A 134 20.65 -3.59 -9.49
N LEU A 135 21.55 -3.22 -10.41
CA LEU A 135 21.82 -1.82 -10.71
C LEU A 135 20.78 -1.26 -11.67
N ILE A 136 20.28 -0.06 -11.38
CA ILE A 136 19.33 0.65 -12.24
C ILE A 136 20.02 1.02 -13.55
N VAL A 137 19.49 0.52 -14.67
CA VAL A 137 19.98 0.83 -16.02
C VAL A 137 19.01 1.69 -16.81
N GLU A 138 17.74 1.73 -16.41
CA GLU A 138 16.71 2.59 -16.99
C GLU A 138 15.70 2.99 -15.90
N ALA A 139 15.26 4.24 -15.96
CA ALA A 139 14.27 4.80 -15.05
C ALA A 139 13.22 5.59 -15.85
N PRO A 140 11.95 5.59 -15.40
CA PRO A 140 10.88 6.28 -16.10
C PRO A 140 11.11 7.79 -16.12
N THR A 141 10.65 8.45 -17.19
CA THR A 141 10.64 9.92 -17.23
C THR A 141 9.51 10.48 -16.36
N ARG A 142 9.66 11.72 -15.90
CA ARG A 142 8.58 12.42 -15.16
C ARG A 142 7.24 12.38 -15.89
N GLN A 143 7.25 12.62 -17.21
CA GLN A 143 6.05 12.61 -18.03
C GLN A 143 5.41 11.22 -18.07
N ARG A 144 6.23 10.18 -18.24
CA ARG A 144 5.75 8.79 -18.27
C ARG A 144 5.07 8.39 -16.97
N VAL A 145 5.63 8.76 -15.82
CA VAL A 145 5.04 8.51 -14.50
C VAL A 145 3.67 9.19 -14.37
N ILE A 146 3.55 10.45 -14.80
CA ILE A 146 2.30 11.21 -14.75
C ILE A 146 1.24 10.58 -15.66
N GLU A 147 1.58 10.26 -16.91
CA GLU A 147 0.67 9.60 -17.86
C GLU A 147 0.15 8.29 -17.29
N ARG A 148 1.03 7.48 -16.71
CA ARG A 148 0.65 6.23 -16.08
C ARG A 148 -0.25 6.43 -14.86
N ALA A 149 -0.01 7.46 -14.04
CA ALA A 149 -0.88 7.77 -12.92
C ALA A 149 -2.29 8.18 -13.39
N THR A 150 -2.39 8.88 -14.52
CA THR A 150 -3.67 9.25 -15.14
C THR A 150 -4.43 8.04 -15.70
N GLU A 151 -3.74 7.07 -16.29
CA GLU A 151 -4.35 5.78 -16.66
C GLU A 151 -4.96 5.07 -15.44
N LEU A 152 -4.38 5.25 -14.25
CA LEU A 152 -4.84 4.69 -12.98
C LEU A 152 -5.83 5.61 -12.24
N GLY A 153 -6.37 6.64 -12.89
CA GLY A 153 -7.43 7.49 -12.36
C GLY A 153 -6.97 8.65 -11.47
N ILE A 154 -5.68 8.96 -11.45
CA ILE A 154 -5.16 10.17 -10.78
C ILE A 154 -5.21 11.35 -11.74
N ASP A 155 -5.77 12.47 -11.27
CA ASP A 155 -5.76 13.72 -12.02
C ASP A 155 -4.33 14.15 -12.38
N GLU A 156 -4.11 14.65 -13.60
CA GLU A 156 -2.78 14.96 -14.13
C GLU A 156 -2.06 16.05 -13.32
N ASP A 157 -2.78 17.12 -12.95
CA ASP A 157 -2.23 18.21 -12.14
C ASP A 157 -1.87 17.72 -10.74
N LEU A 158 -2.77 16.92 -10.14
CA LEU A 158 -2.50 16.28 -8.85
C LEU A 158 -1.30 15.34 -8.92
N ALA A 159 -1.18 14.52 -9.98
CA ALA A 159 -0.05 13.62 -10.18
C ALA A 159 1.26 14.41 -10.26
N GLY A 160 1.28 15.50 -11.02
CA GLY A 160 2.44 16.38 -11.16
C GLY A 160 2.85 17.04 -9.83
N GLU A 161 1.88 17.55 -9.05
CA GLU A 161 2.12 18.15 -7.73
C GLU A 161 2.66 17.11 -6.74
N ARG A 162 2.04 15.93 -6.68
CA ARG A 162 2.41 14.89 -5.73
C ARG A 162 3.73 14.22 -6.07
N LEU A 163 4.07 14.10 -7.36
CA LEU A 163 5.37 13.61 -7.79
C LEU A 163 6.50 14.55 -7.35
N GLN A 164 6.32 15.86 -7.51
CA GLN A 164 7.27 16.84 -6.96
C GLN A 164 7.33 16.76 -5.43
N ARG A 165 6.19 16.56 -4.77
CA ARG A 165 6.18 16.43 -3.31
C ARG A 165 6.93 15.20 -2.82
N LEU A 166 6.92 14.10 -3.56
CA LEU A 166 7.69 12.89 -3.24
C LEU A 166 9.20 13.16 -3.35
N ASP A 167 9.62 13.92 -4.37
CA ASP A 167 11.00 14.40 -4.54
C ASP A 167 11.43 15.26 -3.34
N ASP A 168 10.60 16.25 -2.95
CA ASP A 168 10.86 17.07 -1.75
C ASP A 168 10.94 16.26 -0.44
N LEU A 169 10.37 15.05 -0.41
CA LEU A 169 10.40 14.15 0.75
C LEU A 169 11.57 13.16 0.72
N GLY A 170 12.32 13.08 -0.38
CA GLY A 170 13.32 12.04 -0.61
C GLY A 170 12.69 10.64 -0.68
N LYS A 171 11.48 10.55 -1.24
CA LYS A 171 10.77 9.28 -1.48
C LYS A 171 10.90 8.81 -2.92
N VAL A 172 11.20 9.74 -3.81
CA VAL A 172 11.70 9.54 -5.17
C VAL A 172 12.78 10.61 -5.38
N ASP A 173 13.64 10.43 -6.36
CA ASP A 173 14.61 11.45 -6.77
C ASP A 173 14.40 11.77 -8.25
N ILE A 174 14.23 13.05 -8.58
CA ILE A 174 14.05 13.52 -9.95
C ILE A 174 15.37 14.10 -10.47
N GLU A 175 16.10 13.32 -11.26
CA GLU A 175 17.40 13.70 -11.83
C GLU A 175 17.38 13.64 -13.36
N GLU A 176 17.87 14.69 -14.02
CA GLU A 176 17.97 14.78 -15.49
C GLU A 176 16.67 14.44 -16.26
N GLY A 177 15.52 14.62 -15.62
CA GLY A 177 14.19 14.34 -16.20
C GLY A 177 13.70 12.90 -16.01
N GLN A 178 14.52 12.04 -15.41
CA GLN A 178 14.16 10.70 -14.96
C GLN A 178 13.74 10.71 -13.48
N VAL A 179 12.99 9.70 -13.07
CA VAL A 179 12.50 9.54 -11.70
C VAL A 179 12.99 8.22 -11.14
N PHE A 180 13.70 8.30 -10.02
CA PHE A 180 14.27 7.15 -9.31
C PHE A 180 13.57 6.96 -7.95
N PRO A 181 13.59 5.76 -7.35
CA PRO A 181 13.18 5.56 -5.97
C PRO A 181 14.18 6.25 -5.04
N GLY A 182 13.67 6.87 -3.98
CA GLY A 182 14.51 7.47 -2.92
C GLY A 182 14.87 6.48 -1.82
#